data_AF-A0A679J8J2-F1
#
_entry.id   AF-A0A679J8J2-F1
#
_cell.length_a   1.000
_cell.length_b   1.000
_cell.length_c   1.000
_cell.angle_alpha   90.00
_cell.angle_beta   90.00
_cell.angle_gamma   90.00
#
_symmetry.space_group_name_H-M   'P 1'
#
loop_
_entity.id
_entity.type
_entity.pdbx_description
1 polymer ?
#
loop_
_entity_poly.entity_id
_entity_poly.type
_entity_poly.pdbx_seq_one_letter_code
_entity_poly.pdbx_strand_id
1 'polypeptide(L)' 'MKSTWMTLEELALNRRITVDEALRIVNEAHCPKVFRASATLYLV' A
#
# COMPACT_ATOMS: atom_id res chain seq x y z
N MET A 1 10.54 11.86 5.26
CA MET A 1 9.21 11.41 4.83
C MET A 1 8.73 10.38 5.86
N LYS A 2 7.53 10.54 6.44
CA LYS A 2 7.02 9.60 7.46
C LYS A 2 6.40 8.41 6.75
N SER A 3 7.09 7.27 6.76
CA SER A 3 6.54 6.03 6.24
C SER A 3 5.33 5.61 7.08
N THR A 4 4.21 5.35 6.43
CA THR A 4 2.94 5.01 7.09
C THR A 4 2.45 3.67 6.57
N TRP A 5 1.99 2.82 7.49
CA TRP A 5 1.37 1.55 7.11
C TRP A 5 -0.06 1.80 6.64
N MET A 6 -0.37 1.36 5.42
CA MET A 6 -1.71 1.47 4.87
C MET A 6 -2.01 0.31 3.91
N THR A 7 -3.29 0.00 3.72
CA THR A 7 -3.74 -1.00 2.74
C THR A 7 -3.60 -0.48 1.32
N LEU A 8 -3.74 -1.37 0.33
CA LEU A 8 -3.81 -0.95 -1.08
C LEU A 8 -5.02 -0.05 -1.35
N GLU A 9 -6.15 -0.30 -0.67
CA GLU A 9 -7.36 0.51 -0.81
C GLU A 9 -7.15 1.92 -0.25
N GLU A 10 -6.52 2.04 0.91
CA GLU A 10 -6.16 3.33 1.51
C GLU A 10 -5.13 4.07 0.66
N LEU A 11 -4.13 3.37 0.13
CA LEU A 11 -3.13 3.95 -0.77
C LEU A 11 -3.76 4.44 -2.07
N ALA A 12 -4.64 3.63 -2.66
CA ALA A 12 -5.40 3.97 -3.86
C ALA A 12 -6.27 5.22 -3.64
N LEU A 13 -6.99 5.27 -2.52
CA LEU A 13 -7.83 6.41 -2.15
C LEU A 13 -7.00 7.68 -1.92
N ASN A 14 -5.92 7.59 -1.14
CA ASN A 14 -5.06 8.73 -0.82
C ASN A 14 -4.39 9.32 -2.07
N ARG A 15 -3.99 8.47 -3.01
CA ARG A 15 -3.32 8.90 -4.25
C ARG A 15 -4.28 9.13 -5.41
N ARG A 16 -5.58 8.86 -5.24
CA ARG A 16 -6.62 8.89 -6.30
C ARG A 16 -6.23 8.04 -7.52
N ILE A 17 -5.70 6.86 -7.26
CA ILE A 17 -5.32 5.85 -8.26
C ILE A 17 -6.16 4.60 -8.08
N THR A 18 -6.07 3.67 -9.02
CA THR A 18 -6.71 2.36 -8.88
C THR A 18 -5.94 1.47 -7.90
N VAL A 19 -6.62 0.45 -7.36
CA VAL A 19 -5.99 -0.56 -6.49
C VAL A 19 -4.88 -1.33 -7.24
N ASP A 20 -5.03 -1.54 -8.54
CA ASP A 20 -4.02 -2.17 -9.40
C ASP A 20 -2.75 -1.30 -9.51
N GLU A 21 -2.90 0.01 -9.72
CA GLU A 21 -1.78 0.95 -9.71
C GLU A 21 -1.09 1.02 -8.34
N ALA A 22 -1.88 1.02 -7.26
CA ALA A 22 -1.34 0.94 -5.90
C ALA A 22 -0.51 -0.33 -5.70
N LEU A 23 -0.99 -1.47 -6.19
CA LEU A 23 -0.29 -2.75 -6.15
C LEU A 23 1.03 -2.71 -6.95
N ARG A 24 1.00 -2.12 -8.16
CA ARG A 24 2.21 -1.90 -8.96
C ARG A 24 3.24 -1.08 -8.19
N ILE A 25 2.84 0.05 -7.61
CA ILE A 25 3.76 0.94 -6.87
C ILE A 25 4.45 0.20 -5.73
N VAL A 26 3.69 -0.53 -4.90
CA VAL A 26 4.29 -1.23 -3.74
C VAL A 26 5.18 -2.40 -4.18
N ASN A 27 4.88 -3.05 -5.30
CA ASN A 27 5.71 -4.11 -5.86
C ASN A 27 6.98 -3.55 -6.49
N GLU A 28 6.90 -2.51 -7.32
CA GLU A 28 8.05 -1.86 -7.96
C GLU A 28 8.99 -1.27 -6.91
N ALA A 29 8.44 -0.66 -5.84
CA ALA A 29 9.21 -0.09 -4.74
C ALA A 29 9.71 -1.13 -3.71
N HIS A 30 9.34 -2.41 -3.86
CA HIS A 30 9.63 -3.47 -2.89
C HIS A 30 9.24 -3.07 -1.44
N CYS A 31 8.09 -2.43 -1.29
CA CYS A 31 7.62 -1.94 0.00
C CYS A 31 7.49 -3.09 1.01
N PRO A 32 7.99 -2.91 2.26
CA PRO A 32 7.72 -3.85 3.33
C PRO A 32 6.21 -4.08 3.48
N LYS A 33 5.81 -5.35 3.55
CA LYS A 33 4.42 -5.74 3.74
C LYS A 33 4.25 -6.55 5.02
N VAL A 34 3.17 -6.29 5.74
CA VAL A 34 2.79 -7.02 6.95
C VAL A 34 1.36 -7.51 6.79
N PHE A 35 1.14 -8.78 7.10
CA PHE A 35 -0.19 -9.33 7.20
C PHE A 35 -0.73 -9.14 8.61
N ARG A 36 -1.85 -8.43 8.77
CA ARG A 36 -2.56 -8.24 10.04
C ARG A 36 -3.98 -8.76 9.91
N ALA A 37 -4.25 -9.91 10.52
CA ALA A 37 -5.56 -10.55 10.74
C ALA A 37 -6.52 -10.62 9.53
N SER A 38 -6.96 -9.46 9.02
CA SER A 38 -7.92 -9.30 7.93
C SER A 38 -7.40 -8.48 6.75
N ALA A 39 -6.19 -7.92 6.81
CA ALA A 39 -5.65 -7.07 5.73
C ALA A 39 -4.13 -7.16 5.58
N THR A 40 -3.65 -6.89 4.38
CA THR A 40 -2.22 -6.68 4.09
C THR A 40 -1.92 -5.19 4.09
N LEU A 41 -0.99 -4.78 4.94
CA LEU A 41 -0.51 -3.41 5.02
C LEU A 41 0.84 -3.29 4.31
N TYR A 42 1.04 -2.18 3.62
CA TYR A 42 2.28 -1.82 2.96
C TYR A 42 2.85 -0.57 3.62
N LEU A 43 4.17 -0.55 3.81
CA LEU A 43 4.88 0.62 4.31
C LEU A 43 5.21 1.54 3.12
N VAL A 44 4.50 2.66 3.04
CA VAL A 44 4.57 3.64 1.94
C VAL A 44 4.79 5.06 2.45
#